data_AF-A0A7K4L5P0-F1
#
_entry.id   AF-A0A7K4L5P0-F1
#
_cell.length_a   1.000
_cell.length_b   1.000
_cell.length_c   1.000
_cell.angle_alpha   90.00
_cell.angle_beta   90.00
_cell.angle_gamma   90.00
#
_symmetry.space_group_name_H-M   'P 1'
#
loop_
_entity.id
_entity.type
_entity.pdbx_description
1 polymer ?
#
loop_
_entity_poly.entity_id
_entity_poly.type
_entity_poly.pdbx_seq_one_letter_code
_entity_poly.pdbx_strand_id
1 'polypeptide(L)'
;MAPSALSLEMLSPKEKNRLRKPMVEKLRRDRINSSIEQLKLLLEKEFQRHQPSSKLEKADVLEMTVRYLRCSQAPARSPQQDYSEGYAWCLEEALRFLALHRAGAETQAKLLGHLQRAQAAPREPGAPPCGPRPPAKQAALKASCSLWRPW
;
A
#
# COMPACT_ATOMS: atom_id res chain seq x y z
N MET A 1 -1.91 48.94 9.50
CA MET A 1 -0.76 49.05 10.42
C MET A 1 -0.35 47.65 10.85
N ALA A 2 0.78 47.16 10.35
CA ALA A 2 1.33 45.87 10.80
C ALA A 2 1.92 46.05 12.21
N PRO A 3 1.62 45.19 13.19
CA PRO A 3 2.25 45.29 14.51
C PRO A 3 3.76 45.02 14.36
N SER A 4 4.56 46.03 14.73
CA SER A 4 6.01 46.04 14.62
C SER A 4 6.65 44.89 15.41
N ALA A 5 7.65 44.24 14.81
CA ALA A 5 8.41 43.12 15.38
C ALA A 5 8.98 43.39 16.80
N LEU A 6 9.14 44.67 17.16
CA LEU A 6 9.57 45.12 18.48
C LEU A 6 8.59 44.80 19.61
N SER A 7 7.29 44.60 19.33
CA SER A 7 6.30 44.25 20.37
C SER A 7 6.46 42.83 20.90
N LEU A 8 7.12 41.94 20.16
CA LEU A 8 7.30 40.53 20.55
C LEU A 8 8.50 40.36 21.49
N GLU A 9 9.47 41.27 21.44
CA GLU A 9 10.71 41.25 22.24
C GLU A 9 10.45 41.59 23.71
N MET A 10 9.47 42.46 23.99
CA MET A 10 9.08 42.91 25.34
C MET A 10 8.17 41.91 26.10
N LEU A 11 7.73 40.84 25.46
CA LEU A 11 6.87 39.83 26.07
C LEU A 11 7.65 38.87 26.97
N SER A 12 7.06 38.51 28.11
CA SER A 12 7.60 37.49 29.02
C SER A 12 7.84 36.17 28.27
N PRO A 13 8.85 35.36 28.62
CA PRO A 13 9.05 34.02 28.06
C PRO A 13 7.78 33.15 28.07
N LYS A 14 6.87 33.35 29.05
CA LYS A 14 5.57 32.69 29.12
C LYS A 14 4.61 33.16 28.01
N GLU A 15 4.59 34.44 27.68
CA GLU A 15 3.75 35.03 26.64
C GLU A 15 4.27 34.71 25.24
N LYS A 16 5.61 34.75 25.05
CA LYS A 16 6.28 34.24 23.84
C LYS A 16 5.94 32.77 23.58
N ASN A 17 5.95 31.93 24.63
CA ASN A 17 5.54 30.53 24.51
C ASN A 17 4.04 30.35 24.21
N ARG A 18 3.17 31.22 24.75
CA ARG A 18 1.73 31.22 24.45
C ARG A 18 1.41 31.58 23.00
N LEU A 19 2.26 32.36 22.35
CA LEU A 19 2.11 32.74 20.93
C LEU A 19 2.83 31.79 19.96
N ARG A 20 3.94 31.16 20.38
CA ARG A 20 4.65 30.17 19.55
C ARG A 20 3.87 28.87 19.37
N LYS A 21 3.21 28.37 20.42
CA LYS A 21 2.39 27.16 20.37
C LYS A 21 1.29 27.20 19.29
N PRO A 22 0.44 28.25 19.19
CA PRO A 22 -0.58 28.32 18.15
C PRO A 22 0.02 28.45 16.74
N MET A 23 1.20 29.07 16.59
CA MET A 23 1.89 29.15 15.31
C MET A 23 2.41 27.79 14.83
N VAL A 24 3.04 27.02 15.71
CA VAL A 24 3.52 25.65 15.40
C VAL A 24 2.35 24.73 15.06
N GLU A 25 1.26 24.82 15.83
CA GLU A 25 0.05 24.03 15.57
C GLU A 25 -0.59 24.39 14.23
N LYS A 26 -0.62 25.68 13.87
CA LYS A 26 -1.07 26.13 12.55
C LYS A 26 -0.24 25.49 11.44
N LEU A 27 1.09 25.55 11.52
CA LEU A 27 1.99 24.92 10.54
C LEU A 27 1.76 23.40 10.45
N ARG A 28 1.54 22.72 11.58
CA ARG A 28 1.21 21.29 11.61
C ARG A 28 -0.07 20.99 10.84
N ARG A 29 -1.12 21.78 11.10
CA ARG A 29 -2.44 21.64 10.43
C ARG A 29 -2.34 21.93 8.94
N ASP A 30 -1.59 22.96 8.56
CA ASP A 30 -1.37 23.32 7.16
C ASP A 30 -0.64 22.20 6.42
N ARG A 31 0.39 21.60 7.04
CA ARG A 31 1.08 20.42 6.49
C ARG A 31 0.13 19.25 6.28
N ILE A 32 -0.69 18.91 7.28
CA ILE A 32 -1.67 17.82 7.19
C ILE A 32 -2.68 18.08 6.07
N ASN A 33 -3.22 19.30 5.98
CA ASN A 33 -4.18 19.66 4.95
C ASN A 33 -3.55 19.60 3.55
N SER A 34 -2.31 20.07 3.40
CA SER A 34 -1.56 19.97 2.14
C SER A 34 -1.40 18.50 1.71
N SER A 35 -1.02 17.62 2.63
CA SER A 35 -0.87 16.19 2.32
C SER A 35 -2.20 15.54 1.93
N ILE A 36 -3.31 15.89 2.59
CA ILE A 36 -4.64 15.40 2.22
C ILE A 36 -5.03 15.86 0.81
N GLU A 37 -4.72 17.10 0.44
CA GLU A 37 -5.00 17.60 -0.91
C GLU A 37 -4.14 16.90 -1.97
N GLN A 38 -2.86 16.65 -1.66
CA GLN A 38 -1.99 15.85 -2.53
C GLN A 38 -2.53 14.43 -2.74
N LEU A 39 -3.08 13.79 -1.69
CA LEU A 39 -3.70 12.46 -1.82
C LEU A 39 -4.90 12.48 -2.76
N LYS A 40 -5.74 13.52 -2.72
CA LYS A 40 -6.86 13.67 -3.66
C LYS A 40 -6.39 13.70 -5.11
N LEU A 41 -5.34 14.47 -5.40
CA LEU A 41 -4.78 14.61 -6.74
C LEU A 41 -4.17 13.29 -7.23
N LEU A 42 -3.39 12.61 -6.38
CA LEU A 42 -2.73 11.35 -6.75
C LEU A 42 -3.74 10.22 -7.03
N LEU A 43 -4.87 10.22 -6.32
CA LEU A 43 -5.88 9.16 -6.40
C LEU A 43 -7.15 9.60 -7.15
N GLU A 44 -7.10 10.72 -7.88
CA GLU A 44 -8.28 11.33 -8.53
C GLU A 44 -9.07 10.33 -9.40
N LYS A 45 -8.36 9.50 -10.17
CA LYS A 45 -8.99 8.46 -11.01
C LYS A 45 -9.69 7.38 -10.18
N GLU A 46 -9.10 7.00 -9.05
CA GLU A 46 -9.69 5.99 -8.16
C GLU A 46 -10.94 6.55 -7.47
N PHE A 47 -10.91 7.83 -7.08
CA PHE A 47 -12.09 8.52 -6.55
C PHE A 47 -13.21 8.62 -7.60
N GLN A 48 -12.90 8.99 -8.84
CA GLN A 48 -13.89 9.05 -9.93
C GLN A 48 -14.53 7.68 -10.20
N ARG A 49 -13.76 6.60 -10.11
CA ARG A 49 -14.27 5.23 -10.30
C ARG A 49 -15.24 4.82 -9.19
N HIS A 50 -14.98 5.22 -7.95
CA HIS A 50 -15.74 4.78 -6.78
C HIS A 50 -16.86 5.74 -6.35
N GLN A 51 -16.68 7.05 -6.53
CA GLN A 51 -17.63 8.11 -6.16
C GLN A 51 -17.53 9.32 -7.12
N PRO A 52 -18.08 9.23 -8.35
CA PRO A 52 -17.92 10.25 -9.40
C PRO A 52 -18.60 11.61 -9.11
N SER A 53 -19.55 11.69 -8.18
CA SER A 53 -20.35 12.91 -7.92
C SER A 53 -20.41 13.32 -6.45
N SER A 54 -19.62 12.71 -5.57
CA SER A 54 -19.65 12.99 -4.13
C SER A 54 -18.60 14.01 -3.72
N LYS A 55 -18.96 14.86 -2.77
CA LYS A 55 -18.03 15.81 -2.15
C LYS A 55 -17.13 15.03 -1.19
N LEU A 56 -15.89 14.76 -1.59
CA LEU A 56 -14.96 13.95 -0.81
C LEU A 56 -14.69 14.58 0.57
N GLU A 57 -15.17 13.92 1.62
CA GLU A 57 -14.85 14.30 2.99
C GLU A 57 -13.42 13.87 3.33
N LYS A 58 -12.82 14.46 4.37
CA LYS A 58 -11.45 14.10 4.78
C LYS A 58 -11.36 12.62 5.19
N ALA A 59 -12.43 12.06 5.76
CA ALA A 59 -12.50 10.66 6.12
C ALA A 59 -12.45 9.76 4.86
N ASP A 60 -13.26 10.07 3.84
CA ASP A 60 -13.30 9.33 2.58
C ASP A 60 -11.94 9.31 1.87
N VAL A 61 -11.25 10.47 1.85
CA VAL A 61 -9.92 10.56 1.25
C VAL A 61 -8.94 9.61 1.93
N LEU A 62 -8.95 9.58 3.25
CA LEU A 62 -8.05 8.72 4.04
C LEU A 62 -8.43 7.24 3.90
N GLU A 63 -9.71 6.90 3.93
CA GLU A 63 -10.19 5.53 3.77
C GLU A 63 -9.83 4.96 2.41
N MET A 64 -10.11 5.71 1.34
CA MET A 64 -9.77 5.30 -0.02
C MET A 64 -8.26 5.14 -0.19
N THR A 65 -7.47 6.06 0.38
CA THR A 65 -6.00 5.97 0.34
C THR A 65 -5.51 4.69 1.03
N VAL A 66 -6.04 4.35 2.21
CA VAL A 66 -5.66 3.13 2.92
C VAL A 66 -6.05 1.89 2.12
N ARG A 67 -7.27 1.87 1.55
CA ARG A 67 -7.74 0.78 0.70
C ARG A 67 -6.83 0.61 -0.52
N TYR A 68 -6.53 1.70 -1.22
CA TYR A 68 -5.63 1.70 -2.38
C TYR A 68 -4.25 1.15 -2.01
N LEU A 69 -3.66 1.63 -0.91
CA LEU A 69 -2.36 1.17 -0.46
C LEU A 69 -2.36 -0.30 -0.02
N ARG A 70 -3.46 -0.83 0.53
CA ARG A 70 -3.57 -2.26 0.86
C ARG A 70 -3.66 -3.13 -0.39
N CYS A 71 -4.38 -2.68 -1.42
CA CYS A 71 -4.44 -3.37 -2.70
C CYS A 71 -3.11 -3.27 -3.47
N SER A 72 -2.42 -2.13 -3.39
CA SER A 72 -1.13 -1.89 -4.05
C SER A 72 0.04 -2.56 -3.32
N GLN A 73 -0.03 -2.71 -1.99
CA GLN A 73 0.94 -3.46 -1.19
C GLN A 73 0.59 -4.95 -1.12
N ALA A 74 0.04 -5.51 -2.21
CA ALA A 74 0.29 -6.93 -2.45
C ALA A 74 1.81 -7.12 -2.27
N PRO A 75 2.27 -8.07 -1.44
CA PRO A 75 3.69 -8.29 -1.22
C PRO A 75 4.35 -8.33 -2.59
N ALA A 76 5.41 -7.54 -2.79
CA ALA A 76 6.14 -7.44 -4.06
C ALA A 76 6.11 -8.82 -4.70
N ARG A 77 5.43 -8.93 -5.86
CA ARG A 77 5.06 -10.22 -6.44
C ARG A 77 6.26 -11.13 -6.30
N SER A 78 6.09 -12.23 -5.58
CA SER A 78 7.23 -13.12 -5.41
C SER A 78 7.66 -13.57 -6.81
N PRO A 79 8.96 -13.79 -7.07
CA PRO A 79 9.39 -14.35 -8.36
C PRO A 79 8.62 -15.64 -8.73
N GLN A 80 8.10 -16.34 -7.73
CA GLN A 80 7.20 -17.47 -7.87
C GLN A 80 5.80 -17.08 -8.39
N GLN A 81 5.20 -15.99 -7.90
CA GLN A 81 3.92 -15.47 -8.41
C GLN A 81 4.07 -15.00 -9.87
N ASP A 82 5.13 -14.25 -10.18
CA ASP A 82 5.40 -13.81 -11.56
C ASP A 82 5.65 -15.00 -12.50
N TYR A 83 6.38 -16.03 -12.04
CA TYR A 83 6.55 -17.28 -12.78
C TYR A 83 5.22 -18.01 -12.99
N SER A 84 4.39 -18.13 -11.95
CA SER A 84 3.11 -18.85 -12.05
C SER A 84 2.12 -18.18 -13.00
N GLU A 85 2.08 -16.84 -12.99
CA GLU A 85 1.23 -16.05 -13.89
C GLU A 85 1.74 -16.13 -15.33
N GLY A 86 3.06 -15.98 -15.54
CA GLY A 86 3.68 -16.13 -16.85
C GLY A 86 3.54 -17.55 -17.42
N TYR A 87 3.62 -18.56 -16.56
CA TYR A 87 3.39 -19.96 -16.94
C TYR A 87 1.93 -20.21 -17.34
N ALA A 88 0.98 -19.69 -16.55
CA ALA A 88 -0.44 -19.81 -16.86
C ALA A 88 -0.78 -19.19 -18.22
N TRP A 89 -0.22 -18.00 -18.49
CA TRP A 89 -0.38 -17.31 -19.77
C TRP A 89 0.21 -18.10 -20.95
N CYS A 90 1.41 -18.67 -20.76
CA CYS A 90 2.05 -19.55 -21.75
C CYS A 90 1.21 -20.80 -22.04
N LEU A 91 0.67 -21.43 -20.99
CA LEU A 91 -0.18 -22.61 -21.11
C LEU A 91 -1.50 -22.32 -21.84
N GLU A 92 -2.13 -21.19 -21.53
CA GLU A 92 -3.36 -20.75 -22.20
C GLU A 92 -3.12 -20.53 -23.70
N GLU A 93 -2.03 -19.87 -24.08
CA GLU A 93 -1.71 -19.65 -25.49
C GLU A 93 -1.33 -20.95 -26.21
N ALA A 94 -0.61 -21.86 -25.54
CA ALA A 94 -0.32 -23.19 -26.07
C ALA A 94 -1.61 -23.99 -26.33
N LEU A 95 -2.57 -23.93 -25.40
CA LEU A 95 -3.89 -24.52 -25.56
C LEU A 95 -4.66 -23.91 -26.73
N ARG A 96 -4.64 -22.58 -26.85
CA ARG A 96 -5.28 -21.84 -27.95
C ARG A 96 -4.71 -22.27 -29.30
N PHE A 97 -3.39 -22.34 -29.41
CA PHE A 97 -2.68 -22.79 -30.61
C PHE A 97 -3.07 -24.22 -31.01
N LEU A 98 -3.09 -25.15 -30.04
CA LEU A 98 -3.47 -26.55 -30.29
C LEU A 98 -4.92 -26.69 -30.76
N ALA A 99 -5.84 -25.88 -30.20
CA ALA A 99 -7.24 -25.85 -30.60
C ALA A 99 -7.43 -25.32 -32.03
N LEU A 100 -6.70 -24.25 -32.39
CA LEU A 100 -6.72 -23.65 -33.73
C LEU A 100 -6.16 -24.57 -34.81
N HIS A 101 -5.09 -25.31 -34.52
CA HIS A 101 -4.38 -26.12 -35.51
C HIS A 101 -4.81 -27.60 -35.58
N ARG A 102 -5.88 -28.01 -34.86
CA ARG A 102 -6.35 -29.40 -34.78
C ARG A 102 -5.19 -30.40 -34.66
N ALA A 103 -4.28 -30.13 -33.72
CA ALA A 103 -3.24 -31.11 -33.40
C ALA A 103 -3.90 -32.44 -32.99
N GLY A 104 -3.29 -33.57 -33.36
CA GLY A 104 -3.84 -34.89 -33.03
C GLY A 104 -4.12 -35.01 -31.53
N ALA A 105 -5.28 -35.57 -31.16
CA ALA A 105 -5.76 -35.64 -29.78
C ALA A 105 -4.74 -36.28 -28.82
N GLU A 106 -3.96 -37.25 -29.31
CA GLU A 106 -2.90 -37.91 -28.55
C GLU A 106 -1.71 -36.98 -28.27
N THR A 107 -1.28 -36.19 -29.26
CA THR A 107 -0.22 -35.19 -29.11
C THR A 107 -0.64 -34.08 -28.17
N GLN A 108 -1.89 -33.62 -28.26
CA GLN A 108 -2.46 -32.64 -27.34
C GLN A 108 -2.48 -33.15 -25.90
N ALA A 109 -2.97 -34.38 -25.68
CA ALA A 109 -3.02 -34.99 -24.35
C ALA A 109 -1.63 -35.18 -23.74
N LYS A 110 -0.64 -35.62 -24.54
CA LYS A 110 0.75 -35.76 -24.10
C LYS A 110 1.34 -34.40 -23.70
N LEU A 111 1.20 -33.39 -24.56
CA LEU A 111 1.74 -32.05 -24.30
C LEU A 111 1.12 -31.42 -23.04
N LEU A 112 -0.20 -31.53 -22.88
CA LEU A 112 -0.91 -31.05 -21.70
C LEU A 112 -0.47 -31.76 -20.42
N GLY A 113 -0.29 -33.08 -20.47
CA GLY A 113 0.22 -33.85 -19.34
C GLY A 113 1.62 -33.42 -18.92
N HIS A 114 2.50 -33.10 -19.87
CA HIS A 114 3.84 -32.58 -19.58
C HIS A 114 3.77 -31.17 -18.94
N LEU A 115 2.94 -30.29 -19.47
CA LEU A 115 2.79 -28.91 -18.97
C LEU A 115 2.15 -28.87 -17.57
N GLN A 116 1.14 -29.69 -17.29
CA GLN A 116 0.52 -29.73 -15.96
C GLN A 116 1.48 -30.33 -14.92
N ARG A 117 2.29 -31.32 -15.29
CA ARG A 117 3.29 -31.93 -14.40
C ARG A 117 4.43 -30.96 -14.04
N ALA A 118 4.84 -30.10 -14.98
CA ALA A 118 5.83 -29.07 -14.71
C ALA A 118 5.35 -28.03 -13.68
N GLN A 119 4.05 -27.75 -13.62
CA GLN A 119 3.44 -26.89 -12.59
C GLN A 119 3.41 -27.53 -11.20
N ALA A 120 3.24 -28.84 -11.12
CA ALA A 120 3.12 -29.59 -9.87
C ALA A 120 4.46 -29.98 -9.23
N ALA A 121 5.59 -29.74 -9.91
CA ALA A 121 6.90 -30.03 -9.36
C ALA A 121 7.17 -29.13 -8.13
N PRO A 122 7.37 -29.70 -6.93
CA PRO A 122 7.77 -28.90 -5.78
C PRO A 122 9.20 -28.46 -5.99
N ARG A 123 9.41 -27.18 -6.33
CA ARG A 123 10.71 -26.55 -6.09
C ARG A 123 10.81 -26.31 -4.59
N GLU A 124 11.73 -27.03 -3.97
CA GLU A 124 12.28 -26.92 -2.60
C GLU A 124 11.51 -26.06 -1.58
N PRO A 125 11.16 -26.61 -0.40
CA PRO A 125 10.40 -25.91 0.63
C PRO A 125 11.27 -24.83 1.31
N GLY A 126 11.32 -23.65 0.71
CA GLY A 126 11.94 -22.45 1.28
C GLY A 126 10.89 -21.47 1.80
N ALA A 127 10.16 -21.83 2.85
CA ALA A 127 9.54 -20.99 3.89
C ALA A 127 8.20 -21.59 4.37
N PRO A 128 7.95 -21.65 5.69
CA PRO A 128 6.69 -22.17 6.20
C PRO A 128 5.50 -21.25 5.83
N PRO A 129 4.31 -21.82 5.59
CA PRO A 129 3.09 -21.04 5.47
C PRO A 129 2.76 -20.37 6.81
N CYS A 130 2.31 -19.12 6.70
CA CYS A 130 1.97 -18.22 7.79
C CYS A 130 0.87 -18.84 8.67
N GLY A 131 1.27 -19.41 9.82
CA GLY A 131 0.40 -19.67 10.98
C GLY A 131 0.84 -18.76 12.13
N PRO A 132 -0.07 -18.34 13.04
CA PRO A 132 0.28 -17.48 14.16
C PRO A 132 1.16 -18.25 15.14
N ARG A 133 2.45 -17.92 15.16
CA ARG A 133 3.42 -18.47 16.12
C ARG A 133 3.17 -17.86 17.51
N PRO A 134 3.11 -18.64 18.60
CA PRO A 134 2.98 -18.08 19.93
C PRO A 134 4.26 -17.30 20.30
N PRO A 135 4.16 -16.22 21.09
CA PRO A 135 5.32 -15.40 21.42
C PRO A 135 6.27 -16.16 22.35
N ALA A 136 7.42 -16.58 21.82
CA ALA A 136 8.57 -16.98 22.62
C ALA A 136 9.15 -15.74 23.30
N LYS A 137 9.29 -15.83 24.62
CA LYS A 137 9.86 -14.83 25.52
C LYS A 137 11.17 -14.27 24.95
N GLN A 138 11.15 -13.01 24.50
CA GLN A 138 12.35 -12.22 24.28
C GLN A 138 12.29 -10.99 25.17
N ALA A 139 13.40 -10.81 25.88
CA ALA A 139 13.64 -9.79 26.87
C ALA A 139 13.37 -8.38 26.33
N ALA A 140 12.99 -7.51 27.25
CA ALA A 140 12.67 -6.12 27.04
C ALA A 140 13.73 -5.38 26.20
N LEU A 141 13.44 -5.21 24.92
CA LEU A 141 13.92 -4.07 24.14
C LEU A 141 12.72 -3.16 23.98
N LYS A 142 12.76 -2.03 24.69
CA LYS A 142 11.81 -0.93 24.59
C LYS A 142 11.67 -0.55 23.13
N ALA A 143 10.68 -1.13 22.46
CA ALA A 143 10.10 -0.53 21.28
C ALA A 143 9.52 0.78 21.77
N SER A 144 10.24 1.88 21.51
CA SER A 144 9.62 3.18 21.40
C SER A 144 8.62 3.08 20.25
N CYS A 145 7.46 2.49 20.54
CA CYS A 145 6.21 2.96 19.99
C CYS A 145 6.29 4.46 20.24
N SER A 146 6.61 5.20 19.19
CA SER A 146 6.52 6.65 19.14
C SER A 146 5.05 6.94 19.34
N LEU A 147 4.64 6.82 20.61
CA LEU A 147 3.36 7.21 21.16
C LEU A 147 3.11 8.52 20.47
N TRP A 148 2.09 8.51 19.63
CA TRP A 148 1.46 9.74 19.19
C TRP A 148 1.34 10.60 20.44
N ARG A 149 2.20 11.60 20.56
CA ARG A 149 2.14 12.56 21.64
C ARG A 149 1.22 13.64 21.09
N PRO A 150 0.00 13.76 21.61
CA PRO A 150 -0.80 14.94 21.33
C PRO A 150 0.02 16.15 21.79
N TRP A 151 0.16 17.12 20.90
CA TRP A 151 0.70 18.43 21.26
C TRP A 151 -0.28 19.14 22.19
#